data_AF-A0A1G3HVM8-F1
#
_entry.id   AF-A0A1G3HVM8-F1
#
_cell.length_a   1.000
_cell.length_b   1.000
_cell.length_c   1.000
_cell.angle_alpha   90.00
_cell.angle_beta   90.00
_cell.angle_gamma   90.00
#
_symmetry.space_group_name_H-M   'P 1'
#
loop_
_entity.id
_entity.type
_entity.pdbx_description
1 polymer ?
#
loop_
_entity_poly.entity_id
_entity_poly.type
_entity_poly.pdbx_seq_one_letter_code
_entity_poly.pdbx_strand_id
1 'polypeptide(L)'
;MNPKRFLLDFEVESHACLADGHNPVRTAASGGGIELFISNLNVTSGTDRPLLSVHLVQPAENIEAAKEAGTQYLKDYLNYLSFLTNLPCRIHKLLRVVDWTLGINQRDCHQFERFPGSELPYPVLEKPIFDSLEELLSIPTTPAHRRALKWFSAGVSAEYADDQFQYFWLVVELIAQIDKIVDKIHDQCATCHGPLFCQTCNEFPTHRPYPKQAIRHLLEQTMPAGAAEFLELASDIRNAIMRGDDVAAIESAKGVELASVVNTLGGVARTALLNILLHNPEDRRHIDQLALLKTTVYAHQRPIMTAHLLVYSADPNDPKLSEIAPFGTSLAGPDTPKTS
;
A
#
# COMPACT_ATOMS: atom_id res chain seq x y z
N MET A 1 -32.18 3.30 23.57
CA MET A 1 -30.70 3.30 23.53
C MET A 1 -30.29 4.31 22.47
N ASN A 2 -29.32 5.17 22.76
CA ASN A 2 -28.79 6.09 21.75
C ASN A 2 -28.14 5.27 20.62
N PRO A 3 -28.28 5.69 19.35
CA PRO A 3 -27.60 5.02 18.25
C PRO A 3 -26.08 5.12 18.47
N LYS A 4 -25.37 4.02 18.25
CA LYS A 4 -23.92 4.00 18.34
C LYS A 4 -23.34 4.94 17.28
N ARG A 5 -22.37 5.75 17.69
CA ARG A 5 -21.65 6.66 16.80
C ARG A 5 -20.17 6.48 17.03
N PHE A 6 -19.38 6.66 15.98
CA PHE A 6 -17.93 6.58 16.04
C PHE A 6 -17.32 7.81 15.41
N LEU A 7 -16.27 8.30 16.04
CA LEU A 7 -15.41 9.34 15.53
C LEU A 7 -14.16 8.70 14.94
N LEU A 8 -13.84 9.05 13.70
CA LEU A 8 -12.63 8.65 13.03
C LEU A 8 -11.77 9.89 12.79
N ASP A 9 -10.50 9.79 13.19
CA ASP A 9 -9.52 10.87 13.02
C ASP A 9 -8.55 10.50 11.90
N PHE A 10 -8.49 11.34 10.88
CA PHE A 10 -7.62 11.17 9.73
C PHE A 10 -6.69 12.37 9.55
N GLU A 11 -5.50 12.08 9.04
CA GLU A 11 -4.68 13.05 8.34
C GLU A 11 -4.93 12.91 6.84
N VAL A 12 -5.09 14.04 6.16
CA VAL A 12 -5.28 14.12 4.72
C VAL A 12 -4.17 14.94 4.12
N GLU A 13 -3.47 14.36 3.14
CA GLU A 13 -2.50 15.08 2.32
C GLU A 13 -3.25 15.74 1.17
N SER A 14 -3.07 17.04 1.00
CA SER A 14 -3.75 17.80 -0.05
C SER A 14 -2.81 18.84 -0.64
N HIS A 15 -3.03 19.22 -1.90
CA HIS A 15 -2.47 20.47 -2.45
C HIS A 15 -3.40 21.68 -2.23
N ALA A 16 -4.55 21.47 -1.59
CA ALA A 16 -5.47 22.51 -1.16
C ALA A 16 -5.39 22.68 0.36
N CYS A 17 -5.69 23.88 0.83
CA CYS A 17 -5.87 24.15 2.25
C CYS A 17 -7.09 25.07 2.45
N LEU A 18 -7.57 25.13 3.69
CA LEU A 18 -8.53 26.16 4.06
C LEU A 18 -7.80 27.52 4.07
N ALA A 19 -8.46 28.57 3.60
CA ALA A 19 -7.89 29.91 3.62
C ALA A 19 -7.60 30.37 5.07
N ASP A 20 -6.61 31.24 5.23
CA ASP A 20 -6.15 31.71 6.54
C ASP A 20 -7.30 32.34 7.36
N GLY A 21 -7.37 31.97 8.64
CA GLY A 21 -8.39 32.49 9.57
C GLY A 21 -9.79 31.88 9.40
N HIS A 22 -9.97 30.91 8.50
CA HIS A 22 -11.24 30.18 8.41
C HIS A 22 -11.38 29.14 9.54
N ASN A 23 -12.56 29.11 10.15
CA ASN A 23 -12.96 28.06 11.09
C ASN A 23 -12.99 26.69 10.39
N PRO A 24 -12.85 25.58 11.15
CA PRO A 24 -13.04 24.24 10.61
C PRO A 24 -14.34 24.14 9.81
N VAL A 25 -14.24 23.60 8.60
CA VAL A 25 -15.42 23.42 7.74
C VAL A 25 -16.17 22.19 8.20
N ARG A 26 -17.44 22.37 8.59
CA ARG A 26 -18.36 21.28 8.92
C ARG A 26 -19.27 21.03 7.73
N THR A 27 -19.22 19.82 7.20
CA THR A 27 -20.18 19.33 6.20
C THR A 27 -20.99 18.18 6.80
N ALA A 28 -22.30 18.21 6.60
CA ALA A 28 -23.19 17.11 6.96
C ALA A 28 -23.75 16.48 5.69
N ALA A 29 -23.76 15.15 5.63
CA ALA A 29 -24.40 14.45 4.52
C ALA A 29 -25.92 14.65 4.54
N SER A 30 -26.57 14.58 3.38
CA SER A 30 -28.00 14.88 3.14
C SER A 30 -29.01 14.00 3.90
N GLY A 31 -28.56 13.11 4.79
CA GLY A 31 -29.39 12.22 5.62
C GLY A 31 -29.14 12.35 7.12
N GLY A 32 -28.36 13.35 7.58
CA GLY A 32 -28.22 13.71 9.00
C GLY A 32 -27.41 12.76 9.89
N GLY A 33 -26.87 11.66 9.36
CA GLY A 33 -26.11 10.69 10.14
C GLY A 33 -24.59 10.89 10.15
N ILE A 34 -24.04 11.54 9.11
CA ILE A 34 -22.60 11.68 8.91
C ILE A 34 -22.20 13.15 9.02
N GLU A 35 -21.22 13.42 9.85
CA GLU A 35 -20.63 14.75 10.04
C GLU A 35 -19.14 14.68 9.76
N LEU A 36 -18.65 15.59 8.93
CA LEU A 36 -17.24 15.68 8.56
C LEU A 36 -16.73 17.09 8.89
N PHE A 37 -15.62 17.15 9.60
CA PHE A 37 -14.95 18.38 9.99
C PHE A 37 -13.54 18.39 9.38
N ILE A 38 -13.19 19.44 8.66
CA ILE A 38 -11.87 19.63 8.06
C ILE A 38 -11.21 20.85 8.70
N SER A 39 -9.94 20.74 9.04
CA SER A 39 -9.12 21.86 9.53
C SER A 39 -7.68 21.77 9.02
N ASN A 40 -6.99 22.90 8.94
CA ASN A 40 -5.57 22.94 8.60
C ASN A 40 -4.73 22.37 9.75
N LEU A 41 -3.86 21.39 9.49
CA LEU A 41 -2.96 20.80 10.48
C LEU A 41 -1.54 21.37 10.35
N ASN A 42 -0.95 21.27 9.16
CA ASN A 42 0.36 21.84 8.85
C ASN A 42 0.31 22.49 7.47
N VAL A 43 0.02 23.78 7.46
CA VAL A 43 -0.12 24.60 6.26
C VAL A 43 0.78 25.82 6.44
N THR A 44 2.05 25.67 6.07
CA THR A 44 2.99 26.79 6.02
C THR A 44 3.32 27.11 4.57
N SER A 45 3.55 28.38 4.26
CA SER A 45 3.90 28.80 2.89
C SER A 45 5.15 28.05 2.41
N GLY A 46 5.07 27.44 1.22
CA GLY A 46 6.15 26.61 0.66
C GLY A 46 6.10 25.13 1.07
N THR A 47 5.13 24.70 1.89
CA THR A 47 4.88 23.27 2.10
C THR A 47 4.34 22.67 0.80
N ASP A 48 5.07 21.71 0.21
CA ASP A 48 4.67 21.06 -1.06
C ASP A 48 3.35 20.30 -0.91
N ARG A 49 3.12 19.71 0.28
CA ARG A 49 1.96 18.86 0.59
C ARG A 49 1.40 19.21 1.96
N PRO A 50 0.56 20.26 2.06
CA PRO A 50 -0.09 20.60 3.32
C PRO A 50 -0.91 19.42 3.87
N LEU A 51 -0.90 19.31 5.19
CA LEU A 51 -1.70 18.32 5.91
C LEU A 51 -2.95 18.96 6.49
N LEU A 52 -4.07 18.28 6.33
CA LEU A 52 -5.36 18.61 6.91
C LEU A 52 -5.72 17.58 7.98
N SER A 53 -6.31 18.02 9.08
CA SER A 53 -6.95 17.14 10.06
C SER A 53 -8.42 16.99 9.70
N VAL A 54 -8.86 15.74 9.52
CA VAL A 54 -10.24 15.40 9.18
C VAL A 54 -10.85 14.52 10.27
N HIS A 55 -11.95 14.99 10.84
CA HIS A 55 -12.74 14.26 11.82
C HIS A 55 -14.05 13.83 11.18
N LEU A 56 -14.34 12.53 11.17
CA LEU A 56 -15.55 11.95 10.61
C LEU A 56 -16.35 11.29 11.73
N VAL A 57 -17.56 11.78 11.99
CA VAL A 57 -18.50 11.18 12.93
C VAL A 57 -19.63 10.50 12.18
N GLN A 58 -19.84 9.22 12.42
CA GLN A 58 -20.88 8.44 11.73
C GLN A 58 -21.46 7.31 12.60
N PRO A 59 -22.68 6.83 12.30
CA PRO A 59 -23.22 5.63 12.93
C PRO A 59 -22.54 4.36 12.39
N ALA A 60 -22.32 3.38 13.28
CA ALA A 60 -21.91 2.02 12.91
C ALA A 60 -22.26 1.04 14.04
N GLU A 61 -22.10 -0.27 13.80
CA GLU A 61 -22.39 -1.31 14.81
C GLU A 61 -21.23 -1.50 15.80
N ASN A 62 -20.00 -1.38 15.32
CA ASN A 62 -18.74 -1.58 16.02
C ASN A 62 -17.61 -0.75 15.37
N ILE A 63 -16.42 -0.77 15.97
CA ILE A 63 -15.25 0.02 15.56
C ILE A 63 -14.74 -0.41 14.17
N GLU A 64 -14.77 -1.70 13.87
CA GLU A 64 -14.30 -2.28 12.61
C GLU A 64 -15.19 -1.84 11.45
N ALA A 65 -16.51 -1.95 11.60
CA ALA A 65 -17.48 -1.47 10.64
C ALA A 65 -17.40 0.06 10.48
N ALA A 66 -17.17 0.80 11.57
CA ALA A 66 -16.94 2.24 11.51
C ALA A 66 -15.70 2.57 10.69
N LYS A 67 -14.57 1.89 10.94
CA LYS A 67 -13.31 2.07 10.22
C LYS A 67 -13.51 1.86 8.72
N GLU A 68 -14.09 0.74 8.33
CA GLU A 68 -14.29 0.37 6.93
C GLU A 68 -15.20 1.38 6.22
N ALA A 69 -16.41 1.58 6.72
CA ALA A 69 -17.39 2.48 6.12
C ALA A 69 -16.88 3.94 6.09
N GLY A 70 -16.19 4.37 7.14
CA GLY A 70 -15.71 5.75 7.27
C GLY A 70 -14.51 6.03 6.39
N THR A 71 -13.60 5.06 6.26
CA THR A 71 -12.48 5.16 5.32
C THR A 71 -13.00 5.23 3.89
N GLN A 72 -13.97 4.39 3.54
CA GLN A 72 -14.59 4.42 2.21
C GLN A 72 -15.28 5.75 1.94
N TYR A 73 -16.10 6.23 2.88
CA TYR A 73 -16.78 7.52 2.75
C TYR A 73 -15.80 8.68 2.54
N LEU A 74 -14.72 8.73 3.33
CA LEU A 74 -13.71 9.79 3.19
C LEU A 74 -12.97 9.68 1.86
N LYS A 75 -12.62 8.47 1.39
CA LYS A 75 -12.03 8.28 0.06
C LYS A 75 -12.93 8.85 -1.04
N ASP A 76 -14.22 8.51 -1.02
CA ASP A 76 -15.18 9.01 -2.01
C ASP A 76 -15.31 10.53 -1.94
N TYR A 77 -15.40 11.10 -0.72
CA TYR A 77 -15.42 12.54 -0.52
C TYR A 77 -14.19 13.24 -1.12
N LEU A 78 -12.98 12.72 -0.87
CA LEU A 78 -11.73 13.28 -1.38
C LEU A 78 -11.59 13.09 -2.89
N ASN A 79 -12.14 12.01 -3.46
CA ASN A 79 -12.21 11.81 -4.91
C ASN A 79 -13.08 12.90 -5.56
N TYR A 80 -14.26 13.18 -5.01
CA TYR A 80 -15.10 14.28 -5.49
C TYR A 80 -14.45 15.65 -5.30
N LEU A 81 -13.78 15.87 -4.17
CA LEU A 81 -13.04 17.11 -3.92
C LEU A 81 -11.90 17.29 -4.94
N SER A 82 -11.14 16.23 -5.22
CA SER A 82 -10.08 16.23 -6.21
C SER A 82 -10.63 16.46 -7.62
N PHE A 83 -11.78 15.86 -7.95
CA PHE A 83 -12.47 16.09 -9.22
C PHE A 83 -12.91 17.56 -9.37
N LEU A 84 -13.47 18.16 -8.32
CA LEU A 84 -13.97 19.55 -8.35
C LEU A 84 -12.84 20.58 -8.41
N THR A 85 -11.73 20.32 -7.72
CA THR A 85 -10.62 21.28 -7.58
C THR A 85 -9.51 21.05 -8.60
N ASN A 86 -9.46 19.86 -9.20
CA ASN A 86 -8.31 19.36 -9.97
C ASN A 86 -6.99 19.36 -9.15
N LEU A 87 -7.09 19.33 -7.82
CA LEU A 87 -5.97 19.26 -6.89
C LEU A 87 -5.96 17.89 -6.21
N PRO A 88 -4.81 17.22 -6.09
CA PRO A 88 -4.75 15.92 -5.42
C PRO A 88 -5.08 16.07 -3.94
N CYS A 89 -6.02 15.25 -3.48
CA CYS A 89 -6.35 15.06 -2.08
C CYS A 89 -6.42 13.55 -1.80
N ARG A 90 -5.71 13.08 -0.78
CA ARG A 90 -5.70 11.66 -0.40
C ARG A 90 -5.59 11.49 1.10
N ILE A 91 -6.20 10.42 1.62
CA ILE A 91 -6.00 10.03 3.01
C ILE A 91 -4.50 9.77 3.19
N HIS A 92 -3.87 10.49 4.12
CA HIS A 92 -2.49 10.26 4.51
C HIS A 92 -2.43 9.16 5.57
N LYS A 93 -3.29 9.21 6.60
CA LYS A 93 -3.32 8.23 7.68
C LYS A 93 -4.66 8.24 8.40
N LEU A 94 -5.13 7.07 8.82
CA LEU A 94 -6.13 6.94 9.90
C LEU A 94 -5.36 6.89 11.22
N LEU A 95 -5.61 7.85 12.11
CA LEU A 95 -4.94 7.94 13.41
C LEU A 95 -5.63 7.07 14.46
N ARG A 96 -6.95 7.15 14.54
CA ARG A 96 -7.75 6.44 15.54
C ARG A 96 -9.24 6.38 15.20
N VAL A 97 -9.94 5.47 15.87
CA VAL A 97 -11.40 5.37 15.89
C VAL A 97 -11.85 5.33 17.35
N VAL A 98 -12.81 6.18 17.72
CA VAL A 98 -13.30 6.37 19.09
C VAL A 98 -14.82 6.14 19.14
N ASP A 99 -15.32 5.45 20.15
CA ASP A 99 -16.76 5.37 20.45
C ASP A 99 -17.27 6.77 20.84
N TRP A 100 -18.05 7.36 19.95
CA TRP A 100 -18.63 8.69 20.04
C TRP A 100 -20.13 8.66 20.42
N THR A 101 -20.60 7.55 20.99
CA THR A 101 -21.99 7.40 21.44
C THR A 101 -22.32 8.41 22.54
N LEU A 102 -23.54 8.93 22.53
CA LEU A 102 -23.99 9.89 23.55
C LEU A 102 -24.43 9.19 24.84
N GLY A 103 -24.12 9.79 25.98
CA GLY A 103 -24.51 9.32 27.32
C GLY A 103 -23.56 8.31 27.96
N ILE A 104 -22.41 8.03 27.32
CA ILE A 104 -21.35 7.18 27.89
C ILE A 104 -20.17 8.03 28.34
N ASN A 105 -19.65 7.72 29.52
CA ASN A 105 -18.49 8.41 30.09
C ASN A 105 -17.18 7.78 29.64
N GLN A 106 -17.17 6.45 29.51
CA GLN A 106 -16.01 5.65 29.15
C GLN A 106 -16.15 5.25 27.68
N ARG A 107 -15.19 5.68 26.86
CA ARG A 107 -15.19 5.47 25.41
C ARG A 107 -14.05 4.55 25.00
N ASP A 108 -14.36 3.56 24.18
CA ASP A 108 -13.35 2.72 23.54
C ASP A 108 -12.65 3.51 22.43
N CYS A 109 -11.33 3.53 22.44
CA CYS A 109 -10.50 4.14 21.41
C CYS A 109 -9.54 3.10 20.86
N HIS A 110 -9.52 2.91 19.54
CA HIS A 110 -8.52 2.12 18.82
C HIS A 110 -7.58 3.07 18.08
N GLN A 111 -6.31 3.09 18.47
CA GLN A 111 -5.26 3.85 17.78
C GLN A 111 -4.62 3.00 16.68
N PHE A 112 -4.24 3.62 15.56
CA PHE A 112 -3.59 2.94 14.44
C PHE A 112 -2.20 3.54 14.18
N GLU A 113 -1.21 2.65 14.05
CA GLU A 113 0.16 2.99 13.64
C GLU A 113 0.46 2.39 12.26
N ARG A 114 1.25 3.12 11.47
CA ARG A 114 1.68 2.70 10.12
C ARG A 114 2.95 1.89 10.19
N PHE A 115 3.13 0.91 9.30
CA PHE A 115 4.44 0.31 9.12
C PHE A 115 5.35 1.25 8.31
N PRO A 116 6.61 1.44 8.72
CA PRO A 116 7.24 0.91 9.92
C PRO A 116 6.83 1.67 11.20
N GLY A 117 6.35 0.91 12.20
CA GLY A 117 5.62 1.39 13.40
C GLY A 117 6.31 2.41 14.28
N SER A 118 7.59 2.73 14.06
CA SER A 118 8.27 3.74 14.85
C SER A 118 8.01 5.17 14.38
N GLU A 119 7.59 5.41 13.13
CA GLU A 119 7.60 6.72 12.42
C GLU A 119 8.96 7.45 12.42
N LEU A 120 9.92 6.95 13.19
CA LEU A 120 11.30 7.36 13.19
C LEU A 120 12.00 6.87 11.93
N PRO A 121 12.85 7.71 11.31
CA PRO A 121 13.68 7.28 10.21
C PRO A 121 14.60 6.15 10.67
N TYR A 122 14.75 5.12 9.82
CA TYR A 122 15.75 4.08 10.04
C TYR A 122 17.13 4.64 9.71
N PRO A 123 18.12 4.55 10.62
CA PRO A 123 19.48 5.02 10.36
C PRO A 123 20.25 3.99 9.52
N VAL A 124 19.71 3.61 8.36
CA VAL A 124 20.24 2.54 7.49
C VAL A 124 21.06 3.07 6.31
N LEU A 125 21.09 4.39 6.11
CA LEU A 125 21.84 5.03 5.03
C LEU A 125 23.31 5.20 5.43
N GLU A 126 24.03 4.10 5.47
CA GLU A 126 25.46 4.03 5.78
C GLU A 126 26.30 3.91 4.50
N LYS A 127 27.62 4.15 4.63
CA LYS A 127 28.57 4.08 3.51
C LYS A 127 28.40 2.82 2.63
N PRO A 128 28.24 1.60 3.16
CA PRO A 128 28.07 0.41 2.32
C PRO A 128 26.85 0.46 1.37
N ILE A 129 25.75 1.09 1.80
CA ILE A 129 24.56 1.28 0.94
C ILE A 129 24.87 2.24 -0.21
N PHE A 130 25.60 3.33 0.06
CA PHE A 130 26.01 4.28 -0.97
C PHE A 130 27.02 3.67 -1.94
N ASP A 131 28.02 2.94 -1.44
CA ASP A 131 29.00 2.23 -2.27
C ASP A 131 28.26 1.23 -3.21
N SER A 132 27.27 0.49 -2.69
CA SER A 132 26.43 -0.41 -3.51
C SER A 132 25.54 0.32 -4.52
N LEU A 133 25.06 1.52 -4.19
CA LEU A 133 24.28 2.35 -5.10
C LEU A 133 25.16 2.85 -6.25
N GLU A 134 26.38 3.30 -5.97
CA GLU A 134 27.35 3.72 -6.99
C GLU A 134 27.68 2.56 -7.95
N GLU A 135 27.91 1.36 -7.40
CA GLU A 135 28.11 0.14 -8.20
C GLU A 135 26.90 -0.12 -9.12
N LEU A 136 25.68 -0.12 -8.58
CA LEU A 136 24.47 -0.35 -9.37
C LEU A 136 24.22 0.72 -10.43
N LEU A 137 24.54 1.98 -10.16
CA LEU A 137 24.42 3.10 -11.11
C LEU A 137 25.45 3.02 -12.24
N SER A 138 26.58 2.34 -12.02
CA SER A 138 27.60 2.13 -13.06
C SER A 138 27.15 1.11 -14.13
N ILE A 139 26.17 0.27 -13.82
CA ILE A 139 25.65 -0.76 -14.73
C ILE A 139 24.89 -0.09 -15.89
N PRO A 140 25.24 -0.36 -17.16
CA PRO A 140 24.50 0.15 -18.31
C PRO A 140 23.05 -0.32 -18.30
N THR A 141 22.09 0.60 -18.18
CA THR A 141 20.66 0.27 -18.20
C THR A 141 19.97 0.71 -19.49
N THR A 142 19.04 -0.11 -19.95
CA THR A 142 18.12 0.26 -21.04
C THR A 142 16.91 1.06 -20.49
N PRO A 143 16.14 1.76 -21.34
CA PRO A 143 14.90 2.42 -20.91
C PRO A 143 13.89 1.47 -20.23
N ALA A 144 13.87 0.20 -20.63
CA ALA A 144 12.98 -0.80 -20.04
C ALA A 144 13.38 -1.15 -18.60
N HIS A 145 14.69 -1.33 -18.34
CA HIS A 145 15.21 -1.52 -16.98
C HIS A 145 14.87 -0.36 -16.05
N ARG A 146 15.08 0.89 -16.51
CA ARG A 146 14.73 2.09 -15.74
C ARG A 146 13.23 2.18 -15.46
N ARG A 147 12.39 1.74 -16.40
CA ARG A 147 10.93 1.69 -16.20
C ARG A 147 10.54 0.63 -15.15
N ALA A 148 11.18 -0.54 -15.16
CA ALA A 148 10.97 -1.56 -14.14
C ALA A 148 11.41 -1.04 -12.75
N LEU A 149 12.58 -0.40 -12.64
CA LEU A 149 13.03 0.27 -11.41
C LEU A 149 12.04 1.33 -10.91
N LYS A 150 11.51 2.16 -11.82
CA LYS A 150 10.50 3.17 -11.49
C LYS A 150 9.25 2.52 -10.89
N TRP A 151 8.71 1.46 -11.49
CA TRP A 151 7.52 0.79 -10.96
C TRP A 151 7.81 0.05 -9.67
N PHE A 152 9.00 -0.54 -9.51
CA PHE A 152 9.39 -1.15 -8.24
C PHE A 152 9.42 -0.11 -7.13
N SER A 153 10.05 1.04 -7.36
CA SER A 153 10.05 2.16 -6.42
C SER A 153 8.63 2.68 -6.14
N ALA A 154 7.76 2.77 -7.15
CA ALA A 154 6.37 3.16 -6.95
C ALA A 154 5.61 2.14 -6.07
N GLY A 155 5.85 0.84 -6.23
CA GLY A 155 5.29 -0.21 -5.38
C GLY A 155 5.79 -0.16 -3.93
N VAL A 156 7.08 0.15 -3.72
CA VAL A 156 7.63 0.37 -2.36
C VAL A 156 7.05 1.63 -1.71
N SER A 157 6.69 2.64 -2.51
CA SER A 157 6.14 3.90 -1.98
C SER A 157 4.61 3.93 -1.96
N ALA A 158 3.94 2.93 -2.52
CA ALA A 158 2.49 2.89 -2.62
C ALA A 158 1.85 2.55 -1.28
N GLU A 159 0.74 3.22 -1.01
CA GLU A 159 0.08 3.18 0.28
C GLU A 159 -0.86 1.97 0.42
N TYR A 160 -1.58 1.63 -0.65
CA TYR A 160 -2.59 0.59 -0.64
C TYR A 160 -2.09 -0.70 -1.30
N ALA A 161 -2.48 -1.84 -0.75
CA ALA A 161 -1.97 -3.15 -1.17
C ALA A 161 -2.29 -3.48 -2.64
N ASP A 162 -3.44 -3.03 -3.16
CA ASP A 162 -3.84 -3.17 -4.56
C ASP A 162 -2.97 -2.34 -5.51
N ASP A 163 -2.63 -1.09 -5.15
CA ASP A 163 -1.67 -0.27 -5.90
C ASP A 163 -0.28 -0.93 -5.90
N GLN A 164 0.18 -1.39 -4.72
CA GLN A 164 1.45 -2.11 -4.59
C GLN A 164 1.46 -3.36 -5.46
N PHE A 165 0.36 -4.14 -5.43
CA PHE A 165 0.17 -5.31 -6.27
C PHE A 165 0.33 -4.95 -7.74
N GLN A 166 -0.39 -3.93 -8.23
CA GLN A 166 -0.34 -3.51 -9.62
C GLN A 166 1.08 -3.07 -10.03
N TYR A 167 1.75 -2.28 -9.20
CA TYR A 167 3.10 -1.81 -9.50
C TYR A 167 4.12 -2.96 -9.52
N PHE A 168 4.11 -3.86 -8.54
CA PHE A 168 5.00 -5.02 -8.55
C PHE A 168 4.66 -5.99 -9.70
N TRP A 169 3.39 -6.16 -10.04
CA TRP A 169 2.97 -6.95 -11.20
C TRP A 169 3.54 -6.38 -12.50
N LEU A 170 3.47 -5.05 -12.70
CA LEU A 170 4.06 -4.39 -13.86
C LEU A 170 5.58 -4.59 -13.95
N VAL A 171 6.29 -4.64 -12.82
CA VAL A 171 7.72 -4.97 -12.79
C VAL A 171 7.95 -6.38 -13.33
N VAL A 172 7.20 -7.36 -12.84
CA VAL A 172 7.27 -8.76 -13.31
C VAL A 172 6.96 -8.86 -14.80
N GLU A 173 5.90 -8.20 -15.28
CA GLU A 173 5.55 -8.18 -16.71
C GLU A 173 6.67 -7.59 -17.57
N LEU A 174 7.26 -6.46 -17.15
CA LEU A 174 8.35 -5.83 -17.89
C LEU A 174 9.59 -6.71 -17.92
N ILE A 175 10.01 -7.25 -16.77
CA ILE A 175 11.21 -8.09 -16.71
C ILE A 175 11.01 -9.36 -17.53
N ALA A 176 9.85 -10.00 -17.45
CA ALA A 176 9.54 -11.18 -18.25
C ALA A 176 9.60 -10.90 -19.77
N GLN A 177 9.34 -9.67 -20.20
CA GLN A 177 9.52 -9.29 -21.62
C GLN A 177 10.97 -9.00 -21.98
N ILE A 178 11.78 -8.47 -21.04
CA ILE A 178 13.20 -8.18 -21.28
C ILE A 178 13.99 -9.50 -21.31
N ASP A 179 13.78 -10.38 -20.33
CA ASP A 179 14.44 -11.69 -20.19
C ASP A 179 13.70 -12.81 -20.94
N LYS A 180 12.90 -12.43 -21.94
CA LYS A 180 12.07 -13.38 -22.66
C LYS A 180 12.96 -14.37 -23.39
N ILE A 181 12.81 -15.66 -23.05
CA ILE A 181 13.44 -16.77 -23.78
C ILE A 181 13.18 -16.58 -25.28
N VAL A 182 14.26 -16.50 -26.05
CA VAL A 182 14.21 -16.30 -27.51
C VAL A 182 13.82 -17.60 -28.21
N ASP A 183 14.10 -18.74 -27.58
CA ASP A 183 13.77 -20.06 -28.11
C ASP A 183 12.28 -20.24 -28.30
N LYS A 184 11.92 -20.82 -29.44
CA LYS A 184 10.53 -21.13 -29.74
C LYS A 184 10.09 -22.31 -28.88
N ILE A 185 8.87 -22.25 -28.39
CA ILE A 185 8.24 -23.31 -27.61
C ILE A 185 7.14 -23.96 -28.45
N HIS A 186 6.76 -25.19 -28.12
CA HIS A 186 5.69 -25.89 -28.82
C HIS A 186 4.32 -25.31 -28.49
N ASP A 187 3.44 -25.23 -29.50
CA ASP A 187 2.03 -24.95 -29.28
C ASP A 187 1.41 -26.07 -28.42
N GLN A 188 0.54 -25.71 -27.47
CA GLN A 188 -0.06 -26.65 -26.54
C GLN A 188 -1.53 -26.92 -26.87
N CYS A 189 -1.98 -28.15 -26.66
CA CYS A 189 -3.38 -28.54 -26.78
C CYS A 189 -4.25 -27.82 -25.73
N ALA A 190 -5.40 -27.29 -26.14
CA ALA A 190 -6.33 -26.62 -25.22
C ALA A 190 -6.92 -27.55 -24.15
N THR A 191 -6.95 -28.87 -24.41
CA THR A 191 -7.57 -29.85 -23.51
C THR A 191 -6.56 -30.51 -22.57
N CYS A 192 -5.43 -30.99 -23.10
CA CYS A 192 -4.45 -31.73 -22.31
C CYS A 192 -3.16 -30.94 -22.01
N HIS A 193 -3.01 -29.74 -22.57
CA HIS A 193 -1.83 -28.88 -22.45
C HIS A 193 -0.50 -29.51 -22.93
N GLY A 194 -0.53 -30.70 -23.55
CA GLY A 194 0.61 -31.31 -24.21
C GLY A 194 0.94 -30.66 -25.56
N PRO A 195 2.17 -30.85 -26.09
CA PRO A 195 2.59 -30.25 -27.35
C PRO A 195 1.77 -30.80 -28.53
N LEU A 196 1.28 -29.90 -29.39
CA LEU A 196 0.54 -30.26 -30.59
C LEU A 196 1.48 -30.84 -31.64
N PHE A 197 1.10 -31.96 -32.24
CA PHE A 197 1.88 -32.62 -33.29
C PHE A 197 1.10 -32.65 -34.60
N CYS A 198 1.71 -32.19 -35.69
CA CYS A 198 1.13 -32.28 -37.02
C CYS A 198 1.53 -33.62 -37.66
N GLN A 199 0.59 -34.55 -37.80
CA GLN A 199 0.85 -35.86 -38.42
C GLN A 199 1.26 -35.75 -39.89
N THR A 200 0.76 -34.74 -40.62
CA THR A 200 1.08 -34.55 -42.04
C THR A 200 2.50 -34.00 -42.24
N CYS A 201 2.90 -33.01 -41.43
CA CYS A 201 4.21 -32.39 -41.53
C CYS A 201 5.28 -33.15 -40.73
N ASN A 202 4.88 -34.08 -39.85
CA ASN A 202 5.74 -34.78 -38.91
C ASN A 202 6.56 -33.84 -38.00
N GLU A 203 5.96 -32.70 -37.63
CA GLU A 203 6.59 -31.63 -36.86
C GLU A 203 5.66 -31.09 -35.77
N PHE A 204 6.26 -30.52 -34.72
CA PHE A 204 5.55 -29.77 -33.70
C PHE A 204 5.57 -28.28 -34.06
N PRO A 205 4.42 -27.63 -34.34
CA PRO A 205 4.39 -26.19 -34.53
C PRO A 205 4.95 -25.47 -33.29
N THR A 206 5.66 -24.38 -33.54
CA THR A 206 6.34 -23.60 -32.50
C THR A 206 6.08 -22.12 -32.64
N HIS A 207 5.99 -21.42 -31.51
CA HIS A 207 5.81 -19.98 -31.42
C HIS A 207 6.77 -19.35 -30.41
N ARG A 208 6.88 -18.02 -30.43
CA ARG A 208 7.58 -17.31 -29.36
C ARG A 208 6.71 -17.31 -28.11
N PRO A 209 7.28 -17.50 -26.90
CA PRO A 209 6.49 -17.56 -25.67
C PRO A 209 5.49 -16.41 -25.55
N TYR A 210 4.25 -16.72 -25.19
CA TYR A 210 3.26 -15.68 -24.87
C TYR A 210 3.66 -14.97 -23.56
N PRO A 211 3.17 -13.75 -23.29
CA PRO A 211 3.50 -13.02 -22.06
C PRO A 211 3.31 -13.83 -20.77
N LYS A 212 2.19 -14.58 -20.64
CA LYS A 212 1.93 -15.43 -19.47
C LYS A 212 2.96 -16.55 -19.29
N GLN A 213 3.50 -17.10 -20.39
CA GLN A 213 4.53 -18.15 -20.36
C GLN A 213 5.90 -17.57 -19.96
N ALA A 214 6.23 -16.36 -20.43
CA ALA A 214 7.45 -15.68 -20.00
C ALA A 214 7.41 -15.33 -18.51
N ILE A 215 6.26 -14.88 -17.99
CA ILE A 215 6.07 -14.62 -16.56
C ILE A 215 6.19 -15.92 -15.76
N ARG A 216 5.59 -17.02 -16.24
CA ARG A 216 5.74 -18.35 -15.60
C ARG A 216 7.20 -18.74 -15.46
N HIS A 217 7.98 -18.61 -16.53
CA HIS A 217 9.40 -18.94 -16.50
C HIS A 217 10.16 -18.08 -15.49
N LEU A 218 9.91 -16.77 -15.45
CA LEU A 218 10.51 -15.85 -14.48
C LEU A 218 10.15 -16.23 -13.03
N LEU A 219 8.90 -16.64 -12.79
CA LEU A 219 8.45 -17.11 -11.47
C LEU A 219 9.13 -18.42 -11.09
N GLU A 220 9.28 -19.37 -12.01
CA GLU A 220 9.99 -20.63 -11.76
C GLU A 220 11.46 -20.42 -11.38
N GLN A 221 12.11 -19.39 -11.95
CA GLN A 221 13.49 -19.04 -11.58
C GLN A 221 13.61 -18.38 -10.19
N THR A 222 12.60 -17.61 -9.77
CA THR A 222 12.66 -16.80 -8.54
C THR A 222 11.98 -17.48 -7.34
N MET A 223 10.97 -18.31 -7.60
CA MET A 223 10.22 -19.09 -6.61
C MET A 223 9.81 -20.46 -7.17
N PRO A 224 10.75 -21.42 -7.31
CA PRO A 224 10.50 -22.70 -7.97
C PRO A 224 9.32 -23.49 -7.38
N ALA A 225 9.15 -23.44 -6.06
CA ALA A 225 8.03 -24.07 -5.38
C ALA A 225 6.78 -23.18 -5.49
N GLY A 226 5.73 -23.69 -6.12
CA GLY A 226 4.44 -23.01 -6.19
C GLY A 226 4.30 -21.94 -7.28
N ALA A 227 5.26 -21.83 -8.21
CA ALA A 227 5.23 -20.80 -9.27
C ALA A 227 3.96 -20.84 -10.12
N ALA A 228 3.49 -22.04 -10.45
CA ALA A 228 2.29 -22.24 -11.27
C ALA A 228 1.03 -21.78 -10.54
N GLU A 229 0.87 -22.22 -9.29
CA GLU A 229 -0.25 -21.88 -8.42
C GLU A 229 -0.28 -20.38 -8.13
N PHE A 230 0.88 -19.79 -7.82
CA PHE A 230 1.01 -18.36 -7.57
C PHE A 230 0.69 -17.53 -8.82
N LEU A 231 1.13 -17.97 -10.01
CA LEU A 231 0.81 -17.29 -11.26
C LEU A 231 -0.70 -17.23 -11.52
N GLU A 232 -1.42 -18.34 -11.32
CA GLU A 232 -2.87 -18.35 -11.51
C GLU A 232 -3.55 -17.44 -10.46
N LEU A 233 -3.17 -17.55 -9.18
CA LEU A 233 -3.68 -16.69 -8.12
C LEU A 233 -3.46 -15.20 -8.42
N ALA A 234 -2.22 -14.81 -8.75
CA ALA A 234 -1.88 -13.42 -9.05
C ALA A 234 -2.56 -12.92 -10.33
N SER A 235 -2.68 -13.77 -11.36
CA SER A 235 -3.40 -13.42 -12.59
C SER A 235 -4.88 -13.13 -12.31
N ASP A 236 -5.51 -13.95 -11.47
CA ASP A 236 -6.90 -13.77 -11.07
C ASP A 236 -7.12 -12.50 -10.25
N ILE A 237 -6.24 -12.24 -9.27
CA ILE A 237 -6.26 -11.02 -8.45
C ILE A 237 -6.11 -9.79 -9.35
N ARG A 238 -5.13 -9.81 -10.27
CA ARG A 238 -4.92 -8.72 -11.24
C ARG A 238 -6.19 -8.45 -12.04
N ASN A 239 -6.82 -9.50 -12.57
CA ASN A 239 -8.03 -9.35 -13.37
C ASN A 239 -9.20 -8.78 -12.55
N ALA A 240 -9.31 -9.16 -11.27
CA ALA A 240 -10.33 -8.63 -10.36
C ALA A 240 -10.12 -7.13 -10.07
N ILE A 241 -8.88 -6.75 -9.71
CA ILE A 241 -8.51 -5.35 -9.49
C ILE A 241 -8.79 -4.51 -10.74
N MET A 242 -8.43 -5.00 -11.93
CA MET A 242 -8.65 -4.28 -13.19
C MET A 242 -10.13 -4.11 -13.57
N ARG A 243 -11.02 -4.94 -13.01
CA ARG A 243 -12.48 -4.77 -13.16
C ARG A 243 -13.07 -3.79 -12.13
N GLY A 244 -12.27 -3.39 -11.13
CA GLY A 244 -12.73 -2.57 -10.01
C GLY A 244 -13.35 -3.36 -8.87
N ASP A 245 -13.05 -4.66 -8.76
CA ASP A 245 -13.48 -5.47 -7.61
C ASP A 245 -12.78 -4.95 -6.34
N ASP A 246 -13.50 -4.83 -5.22
CA ASP A 246 -12.94 -4.39 -3.93
C ASP A 246 -11.99 -5.44 -3.32
N VAL A 247 -10.99 -4.98 -2.57
CA VAL A 247 -9.97 -5.84 -1.94
C VAL A 247 -10.61 -6.91 -1.04
N ALA A 248 -11.58 -6.56 -0.21
CA ALA A 248 -12.21 -7.52 0.70
C ALA A 248 -12.97 -8.62 -0.06
N ALA A 249 -13.60 -8.26 -1.18
CA ALA A 249 -14.26 -9.22 -2.06
C ALA A 249 -13.26 -10.18 -2.71
N ILE A 250 -12.11 -9.66 -3.15
CA ILE A 250 -11.02 -10.47 -3.73
C ILE A 250 -10.46 -11.44 -2.69
N GLU A 251 -10.13 -10.95 -1.50
CA GLU A 251 -9.57 -11.75 -0.41
C GLU A 251 -10.53 -12.87 0.01
N SER A 252 -11.81 -12.55 0.18
CA SER A 252 -12.87 -13.52 0.50
C SER A 252 -13.03 -14.58 -0.60
N ALA A 253 -13.09 -14.17 -1.87
CA ALA A 253 -13.26 -15.09 -2.99
C ALA A 253 -12.06 -16.02 -3.22
N LYS A 254 -10.85 -15.56 -2.88
CA LYS A 254 -9.61 -16.31 -3.09
C LYS A 254 -9.10 -17.01 -1.83
N GLY A 255 -9.65 -16.70 -0.66
CA GLY A 255 -9.22 -17.26 0.62
C GLY A 255 -7.79 -16.86 0.99
N VAL A 256 -7.36 -15.65 0.63
CA VAL A 256 -6.01 -15.14 0.88
C VAL A 256 -6.06 -13.69 1.37
N GLU A 257 -5.02 -13.27 2.10
CA GLU A 257 -4.78 -11.85 2.39
C GLU A 257 -3.95 -11.24 1.26
N LEU A 258 -4.44 -10.17 0.63
CA LEU A 258 -3.79 -9.48 -0.47
C LEU A 258 -2.40 -8.99 -0.06
N ALA A 259 -2.24 -8.52 1.17
CA ALA A 259 -0.93 -8.12 1.71
C ALA A 259 0.10 -9.26 1.66
N SER A 260 -0.31 -10.52 1.90
CA SER A 260 0.59 -11.67 1.78
C SER A 260 1.00 -11.90 0.32
N VAL A 261 0.07 -11.75 -0.61
CA VAL A 261 0.34 -11.88 -2.05
C VAL A 261 1.29 -10.77 -2.51
N VAL A 262 1.06 -9.52 -2.09
CA VAL A 262 1.92 -8.36 -2.36
C VAL A 262 3.34 -8.58 -1.84
N ASN A 263 3.49 -9.11 -0.63
CA ASN A 263 4.81 -9.38 -0.05
C ASN A 263 5.60 -10.39 -0.89
N THR A 264 4.95 -11.47 -1.31
CA THR A 264 5.54 -12.48 -2.21
C THR A 264 5.89 -11.86 -3.57
N LEU A 265 4.94 -11.13 -4.17
CA LEU A 265 5.12 -10.51 -5.48
C LEU A 265 6.23 -9.45 -5.48
N GLY A 266 6.33 -8.63 -4.43
CA GLY A 266 7.40 -7.66 -4.24
C GLY A 266 8.76 -8.33 -4.10
N GLY A 267 8.83 -9.46 -3.39
CA GLY A 267 10.03 -10.30 -3.30
C GLY A 267 10.47 -10.86 -4.65
N VAL A 268 9.53 -11.41 -5.43
CA VAL A 268 9.75 -11.86 -6.80
C VAL A 268 10.26 -10.72 -7.68
N ALA A 269 9.53 -9.60 -7.71
CA ALA A 269 9.85 -8.44 -8.52
C ALA A 269 11.26 -7.91 -8.22
N ARG A 270 11.62 -7.80 -6.93
CA ARG A 270 12.95 -7.38 -6.49
C ARG A 270 14.04 -8.34 -6.95
N THR A 271 13.83 -9.64 -6.77
CA THR A 271 14.81 -10.68 -7.13
C THR A 271 15.02 -10.73 -8.63
N ALA A 272 13.93 -10.73 -9.40
CA ALA A 272 13.95 -10.64 -10.85
C ALA A 272 14.70 -9.40 -11.34
N LEU A 273 14.45 -8.24 -10.71
CA LEU A 273 15.08 -6.98 -11.09
C LEU A 273 16.59 -6.98 -10.79
N LEU A 274 16.99 -7.52 -9.64
CA LEU A 274 18.39 -7.65 -9.29
C LEU A 274 19.10 -8.61 -10.27
N ASN A 275 18.48 -9.75 -10.57
CA ASN A 275 19.04 -10.74 -11.49
C ASN A 275 19.26 -10.16 -12.89
N ILE A 276 18.31 -9.37 -13.40
CA ILE A 276 18.44 -8.80 -14.74
C ILE A 276 19.48 -7.67 -14.81
N LEU A 277 19.54 -6.81 -13.78
CA LEU A 277 20.56 -5.77 -13.68
C LEU A 277 21.96 -6.39 -13.59
N LEU A 278 22.08 -7.50 -12.89
CA LEU A 278 23.34 -8.21 -12.77
C LEU A 278 23.52 -9.27 -13.87
N HIS A 279 22.68 -9.41 -14.89
CA HIS A 279 22.72 -10.60 -15.75
C HIS A 279 24.07 -10.76 -16.48
N ASN A 280 24.70 -9.66 -16.90
CA ASN A 280 25.94 -9.67 -17.66
C ASN A 280 27.16 -9.87 -16.74
N PRO A 281 27.95 -10.95 -16.92
CA PRO A 281 29.13 -11.22 -16.11
C PRO A 281 30.23 -10.16 -16.21
N GLU A 282 30.35 -9.47 -17.36
CA GLU A 282 31.31 -8.37 -17.53
C GLU A 282 30.99 -7.20 -16.58
N ASP A 283 29.70 -6.91 -16.41
CA ASP A 283 29.22 -5.83 -15.54
C ASP A 283 29.36 -6.18 -14.05
N ARG A 284 29.52 -7.46 -13.71
CA ARG A 284 29.78 -7.94 -12.33
C ARG A 284 31.24 -7.88 -11.91
N ARG A 285 32.19 -7.70 -12.83
CA ARG A 285 33.64 -7.84 -12.53
C ARG A 285 34.15 -6.85 -11.49
N HIS A 286 33.39 -5.81 -11.19
CA HIS A 286 33.72 -4.76 -10.23
C HIS A 286 32.75 -4.71 -9.03
N ILE A 287 31.81 -5.65 -8.94
CA ILE A 287 30.80 -5.73 -7.87
C ILE A 287 31.24 -6.84 -6.93
N ASP A 288 32.04 -6.48 -5.92
CA ASP A 288 32.55 -7.46 -4.95
C ASP A 288 31.50 -7.77 -3.88
N GLN A 289 30.74 -6.76 -3.40
CA GLN A 289 29.70 -6.91 -2.39
C GLN A 289 28.60 -5.84 -2.50
N LEU A 290 27.35 -6.27 -2.66
CA LEU A 290 26.19 -5.39 -2.55
C LEU A 290 25.57 -5.45 -1.15
N ALA A 291 25.60 -4.33 -0.43
CA ALA A 291 24.82 -4.09 0.76
C ALA A 291 23.37 -3.82 0.35
N LEU A 292 22.49 -4.79 0.59
CA LEU A 292 21.08 -4.71 0.24
C LEU A 292 20.21 -4.90 1.47
N LEU A 293 19.36 -3.91 1.76
CA LEU A 293 18.35 -4.06 2.82
C LEU A 293 17.33 -5.12 2.40
N LYS A 294 17.12 -6.14 3.24
CA LYS A 294 16.12 -7.18 2.95
C LYS A 294 14.79 -6.83 3.61
N THR A 295 13.81 -6.45 2.79
CA THR A 295 12.42 -6.32 3.20
C THR A 295 11.67 -7.62 2.94
N THR A 296 10.96 -8.10 3.96
CA THR A 296 9.99 -9.20 3.86
C THR A 296 8.55 -8.72 3.95
N VAL A 297 8.33 -7.44 4.25
CA VAL A 297 7.02 -6.80 4.40
C VAL A 297 7.00 -5.54 3.55
N TYR A 298 6.34 -5.61 2.39
CA TYR A 298 6.07 -4.47 1.53
C TYR A 298 4.72 -3.83 1.87
N ALA A 299 3.73 -4.59 2.35
CA ALA A 299 2.42 -4.01 2.69
C ALA A 299 2.50 -2.98 3.84
N HIS A 300 2.24 -1.70 3.55
CA HIS A 300 2.42 -0.59 4.50
C HIS A 300 1.28 -0.47 5.54
N GLN A 301 0.11 -1.00 5.23
CA GLN A 301 -1.07 -0.88 6.08
C GLN A 301 -1.34 -2.19 6.82
N ARG A 302 -0.62 -2.40 7.92
CA ARG A 302 -1.07 -3.31 8.95
C ARG A 302 -1.27 -2.53 10.25
N PRO A 303 -2.42 -2.67 10.94
CA PRO A 303 -2.52 -2.19 12.31
C PRO A 303 -1.47 -2.94 13.13
N ILE A 304 -0.42 -2.24 13.56
CA ILE A 304 0.68 -2.84 14.34
C ILE A 304 0.33 -2.89 15.82
N MET A 305 -0.47 -1.93 16.28
CA MET A 305 -0.96 -1.84 17.65
C MET A 305 -2.39 -1.35 17.62
N THR A 306 -3.28 -2.07 18.32
CA THR A 306 -4.58 -1.54 18.76
C THR A 306 -4.45 -1.28 20.25
N ALA A 307 -4.17 -0.04 20.63
CA ALA A 307 -4.23 0.33 22.04
C ALA A 307 -5.69 0.62 22.41
N HIS A 308 -6.28 -0.20 23.27
CA HIS A 308 -7.60 0.06 23.84
C HIS A 308 -7.44 1.10 24.97
N LEU A 309 -7.80 2.34 24.68
CA LEU A 309 -7.74 3.43 25.64
C LEU A 309 -9.15 3.81 26.09
N LEU A 310 -9.29 4.13 27.38
CA LEU A 310 -10.52 4.68 27.94
C LEU A 310 -10.41 6.20 27.97
N VAL A 311 -11.23 6.87 27.18
CA VAL A 311 -11.33 8.34 27.21
C VAL A 311 -12.56 8.73 28.03
N TYR A 312 -12.37 9.71 28.93
CA TYR A 312 -13.45 10.26 29.77
C TYR A 312 -13.93 11.60 29.22
N SER A 313 -15.22 11.68 28.87
CA SER A 313 -15.87 12.94 28.48
C SER A 313 -16.36 13.73 29.70
N ALA A 314 -16.18 15.05 29.68
CA ALA A 314 -16.69 15.93 30.73
C ALA A 314 -18.22 16.08 30.64
N ASP A 315 -18.75 16.18 29.42
CA ASP A 315 -20.17 16.07 29.12
C ASP A 315 -20.46 14.84 28.24
N PRO A 316 -21.05 13.78 28.79
CA PRO A 316 -21.37 12.56 28.04
C PRO A 316 -22.38 12.77 26.91
N ASN A 317 -23.24 13.80 27.02
CA ASN A 317 -24.29 14.10 26.04
C ASN A 317 -23.82 15.06 24.94
N ASP A 318 -22.68 15.73 25.14
CA ASP A 318 -22.10 16.67 24.18
C ASP A 318 -20.56 16.57 24.17
N PRO A 319 -20.00 15.39 23.82
CA PRO A 319 -18.56 15.17 23.80
C PRO A 319 -17.89 16.13 22.83
N LYS A 320 -16.80 16.78 23.27
CA LYS A 320 -16.06 17.75 22.46
C LYS A 320 -14.81 17.13 21.86
N LEU A 321 -14.49 17.50 20.62
CA LEU A 321 -13.24 17.08 19.96
C LEU A 321 -12.00 17.48 20.78
N SER A 322 -12.07 18.60 21.51
CA SER A 322 -11.00 19.08 22.40
C SER A 322 -10.75 18.19 23.62
N GLU A 323 -11.67 17.28 23.97
CA GLU A 323 -11.48 16.33 25.06
C GLU A 323 -10.55 15.17 24.68
N ILE A 324 -10.29 14.98 23.39
CA ILE A 324 -9.42 13.92 22.91
C ILE A 324 -7.98 14.45 22.83
N ALA A 325 -7.06 13.81 23.56
CA ALA A 325 -5.66 14.20 23.56
C ALA A 325 -5.11 14.24 22.11
N PRO A 326 -4.31 15.25 21.73
CA PRO A 326 -3.70 15.30 20.41
C PRO A 326 -2.72 14.13 20.23
N PHE A 327 -2.74 13.55 19.03
CA PHE A 327 -1.82 12.48 18.63
C PHE A 327 -0.37 13.00 18.72
N GLY A 328 0.54 12.23 19.30
CA GLY A 328 1.96 12.61 19.44
C GLY A 328 2.35 13.28 20.77
N THR A 329 1.43 13.44 21.72
CA THR A 329 1.84 13.58 23.13
C THR A 329 2.37 12.22 23.59
N SER A 330 3.70 12.05 23.48
CA SER A 330 4.41 10.93 24.08
C SER A 330 3.81 10.61 25.43
N LEU A 331 3.38 9.37 25.64
CA LEU A 331 3.35 8.78 26.96
C LEU A 331 4.82 8.73 27.42
N ALA A 332 5.35 9.89 27.81
CA ALA A 332 6.63 9.97 28.48
C ALA A 332 6.45 9.12 29.73
N GLY A 333 7.07 7.94 29.73
CA GLY A 333 7.22 7.15 30.95
C GLY A 333 7.79 8.05 32.05
N PRO A 334 7.45 7.80 33.32
CA PRO A 334 7.90 8.64 34.43
C PRO A 334 9.39 8.89 34.32
N ASP A 335 9.77 10.17 34.36
CA ASP A 335 11.14 10.67 34.29
C ASP A 335 12.09 9.72 35.03
N THR A 336 13.01 9.12 34.28
CA THR A 336 14.17 8.48 34.91
C THR A 336 14.91 9.56 35.69
N PRO A 337 15.14 9.38 37.00
CA PRO A 337 15.76 10.42 37.80
C PRO A 337 17.16 10.68 37.24
N LYS A 338 17.42 11.95 36.90
CA LYS A 338 18.76 12.43 36.56
C LYS A 338 19.67 12.13 37.75
N THR A 339 20.54 11.12 37.59
CA THR A 339 21.65 10.89 38.50
C THR A 339 22.56 12.11 38.45
N SER A 340 22.75 12.71 39.63
CA SER A 340 23.65 13.82 39.89
C SER A 340 25.11 13.36 39.91
#